data_AF-A0A2H3KEK9-F1
#
_entry.id   AF-A0A2H3KEK9-F1
#
_cell.length_a   1.000
_cell.length_b   1.000
_cell.length_c   1.000
_cell.angle_alpha   90.00
_cell.angle_beta   90.00
_cell.angle_gamma   90.00
#
_symmetry.space_group_name_H-M   'P 1'
#
loop_
_entity.id
_entity.type
_entity.pdbx_description
1 polymer ?
#
loop_
_entity_poly.entity_id
_entity_poly.type
_entity_poly.pdbx_seq_one_letter_code
_entity_poly.pdbx_strand_id
1 'polypeptide(L)'
;MFSQVGIGTTAPNDNAMLDIRSTTKGILMPRLTTTERNTLGTTLLVTPDVLEKGMQVFDTNTNTIWFWNGAIWVELKDTKYLYKRWHIGW
;
A
#
# COMPACT_ATOMS: atom_id res chain seq x y z
N MET A 1 14.42 15.50 -19.00
CA MET A 1 15.15 14.39 -18.35
C MET A 1 14.31 13.95 -17.17
N PHE A 2 13.73 12.75 -17.21
CA PHE A 2 13.11 12.16 -16.02
C PHE A 2 14.21 11.51 -15.19
N SER A 3 14.22 11.76 -13.88
CA SER A 3 15.17 11.12 -12.96
C SER A 3 14.45 10.03 -12.18
N GLN A 4 14.98 8.81 -12.21
CA GLN A 4 14.62 7.77 -11.24
C GLN A 4 15.21 8.11 -9.86
N VAL A 5 14.53 7.69 -8.80
CA VAL A 5 14.98 7.87 -7.41
C VAL A 5 15.55 6.54 -6.90
N GLY A 6 16.85 6.52 -6.63
CA GLY A 6 17.51 5.41 -5.94
C GLY A 6 17.77 5.76 -4.48
N ILE A 7 17.41 4.89 -3.54
CA ILE A 7 17.75 5.03 -2.12
C ILE A 7 18.54 3.79 -1.69
N GLY A 8 19.79 3.99 -1.25
CA GLY A 8 20.66 2.87 -0.86
C GLY A 8 21.23 2.06 -2.03
N THR A 9 21.14 2.57 -3.27
CA THR A 9 21.75 1.98 -4.46
C THR A 9 22.24 3.07 -5.42
N THR A 10 23.35 2.83 -6.11
CA THR A 10 23.84 3.68 -7.21
C THR A 10 23.43 3.16 -8.58
N ALA A 11 22.87 1.95 -8.64
CA ALA A 11 22.32 1.32 -9.84
C ALA A 11 20.85 0.93 -9.57
N PRO A 12 19.91 1.90 -9.66
CA PRO A 12 18.49 1.62 -9.57
C PRO A 12 18.05 0.70 -10.71
N ASN A 13 17.00 -0.07 -10.51
CA ASN A 13 16.36 -0.82 -11.58
C ASN A 13 15.80 0.12 -12.66
N ASP A 14 16.19 -0.06 -13.92
CA ASP A 14 15.78 0.78 -15.06
C ASP A 14 14.26 0.83 -15.30
N ASN A 15 13.51 -0.15 -14.77
CA ASN A 15 12.05 -0.19 -14.88
C ASN A 15 11.32 0.45 -13.67
N ALA A 16 12.06 1.00 -12.69
CA ALA A 16 11.49 1.54 -11.47
C ALA A 16 11.72 3.05 -11.35
N MET A 17 10.67 3.81 -11.06
CA MET A 17 10.80 5.24 -10.70
C MET A 17 11.36 5.43 -9.28
N LEU A 18 11.20 4.44 -8.40
CA LEU A 18 11.76 4.40 -7.05
C LEU A 18 12.32 2.99 -6.77
N ASP A 19 13.63 2.88 -6.56
CA ASP A 19 14.31 1.63 -6.13
C ASP A 19 14.97 1.86 -4.78
N ILE A 20 14.59 1.08 -3.77
CA ILE A 20 15.08 1.18 -2.40
C ILE A 20 15.76 -0.14 -2.04
N ARG A 21 17.06 -0.08 -1.75
CA ARG A 21 17.84 -1.25 -1.30
C ARG A 21 18.36 -1.03 0.11
N SER A 22 18.05 -2.00 0.98
CA SER A 22 18.63 -2.09 2.33
C SER A 22 18.53 -3.53 2.83
N THR A 23 19.51 -3.96 3.62
CA THR A 23 19.47 -5.24 4.35
C THR A 23 19.02 -5.08 5.81
N THR A 24 18.88 -3.83 6.29
CA THR A 24 18.63 -3.52 7.71
C THR A 24 17.52 -2.50 7.94
N LYS A 25 16.97 -1.88 6.89
CA LYS A 25 15.92 -0.85 6.98
C LYS A 25 14.76 -1.18 6.06
N GLY A 26 13.58 -0.70 6.43
CA GLY A 26 12.35 -0.78 5.62
C GLY A 26 11.78 0.60 5.30
N ILE A 27 10.59 0.62 4.73
CA ILE A 27 9.85 1.84 4.41
C ILE A 27 8.74 2.03 5.46
N LEU A 28 8.67 3.22 6.04
CA LEU A 28 7.50 3.64 6.82
C LEU A 28 6.51 4.33 5.89
N MET A 29 5.43 3.62 5.54
CA MET A 29 4.28 4.23 4.86
C MET A 29 3.61 5.27 5.76
N PRO A 30 2.86 6.24 5.20
CA PRO A 30 1.97 7.10 5.98
C PRO A 30 1.12 6.27 6.92
N ARG A 31 1.13 6.62 8.21
CA ARG A 31 0.41 5.94 9.27
C ARG A 31 -0.84 6.75 9.60
N LEU A 32 -2.00 6.17 9.34
CA LEU A 32 -3.29 6.82 9.53
C LEU A 32 -4.15 5.96 10.45
N THR A 33 -4.97 6.59 11.28
CA THR A 33 -6.14 5.93 11.88
C THR A 33 -7.15 5.57 10.78
N THR A 34 -8.08 4.66 11.07
CA THR A 34 -9.15 4.31 10.11
C THR A 34 -9.98 5.53 9.73
N THR A 35 -10.23 6.46 10.67
CA THR A 35 -10.93 7.71 10.40
C THR A 35 -10.14 8.60 9.43
N GLU A 36 -8.86 8.82 9.69
CA GLU A 36 -8.00 9.63 8.80
C GLU A 36 -7.89 9.03 7.40
N ARG A 37 -7.74 7.71 7.30
CA ARG A 37 -7.72 6.99 6.01
C ARG A 37 -9.04 7.17 5.25
N ASN A 38 -10.19 7.06 5.93
CA ASN A 38 -11.49 7.23 5.27
C ASN A 38 -11.70 8.69 4.82
N THR A 39 -11.26 9.67 5.62
CA THR A 39 -11.24 11.08 5.23
C THR A 39 -10.36 11.31 4.01
N LEU A 40 -9.16 10.69 3.95
CA LEU A 40 -8.32 10.72 2.76
C LEU A 40 -9.08 10.14 1.55
N GLY A 41 -9.77 9.01 1.71
CA GLY A 41 -10.61 8.42 0.67
C GLY A 41 -11.66 9.40 0.11
N THR A 42 -12.30 10.20 0.97
CA THR A 42 -13.27 11.22 0.52
C THR A 42 -12.62 12.33 -0.30
N THR A 43 -11.35 12.66 -0.02
CA THR A 43 -10.59 13.65 -0.80
C THR A 43 -10.19 13.08 -2.16
N LEU A 44 -9.75 11.82 -2.20
CA LEU A 44 -9.33 11.14 -3.43
C LEU A 44 -10.47 11.07 -4.45
N LEU A 45 -11.72 10.87 -4.00
CA LEU A 45 -12.91 10.83 -4.86
C LEU A 45 -13.26 12.18 -5.53
N VAL A 46 -12.76 13.30 -5.01
CA VAL A 46 -13.06 14.66 -5.55
C VAL A 46 -12.14 14.98 -6.74
N THR A 47 -10.98 14.35 -6.81
CA THR A 47 -10.03 14.39 -7.94
C THR A 47 -10.27 13.20 -8.89
N PRO A 48 -9.95 13.29 -10.19
CA PRO A 48 -10.14 12.17 -11.11
C PRO A 48 -9.40 10.91 -10.64
N ASP A 49 -10.17 9.97 -10.09
CA ASP A 49 -9.85 8.77 -9.28
C ASP A 49 -8.85 7.74 -9.88
N VAL A 50 -8.25 8.06 -11.04
CA VAL A 50 -7.36 7.15 -11.77
C VAL A 50 -5.90 7.31 -11.41
N LEU A 51 -5.46 8.50 -10.98
CA LEU A 51 -4.03 8.75 -10.74
C LEU A 51 -3.56 8.23 -9.39
N GLU A 52 -4.48 8.11 -8.43
CA GLU A 52 -4.19 7.72 -7.05
C GLU A 52 -4.35 6.21 -6.82
N LYS A 53 -4.75 5.46 -7.85
CA LYS A 53 -4.83 3.99 -7.82
C LYS A 53 -3.47 3.40 -7.44
N GLY A 54 -3.47 2.54 -6.44
CA GLY A 54 -2.26 1.91 -5.90
C GLY A 54 -1.56 2.73 -4.82
N MET A 55 -2.09 3.89 -4.40
CA MET A 55 -1.65 4.57 -3.18
C MET A 55 -1.75 3.63 -1.99
N GLN A 56 -0.72 3.59 -1.12
CA GLN A 56 -0.65 2.70 0.04
C GLN A 56 -0.49 3.47 1.35
N VAL A 57 -1.14 2.98 2.40
CA VAL A 57 -1.03 3.50 3.76
C VAL A 57 -1.02 2.35 4.77
N PHE A 58 -0.49 2.60 5.97
CA PHE A 58 -0.64 1.70 7.11
C PHE A 58 -1.74 2.22 8.04
N ASP A 59 -2.77 1.41 8.26
CA ASP A 59 -3.86 1.73 9.18
C ASP A 59 -3.51 1.27 10.61
N THR A 60 -3.44 2.20 11.55
CA THR A 60 -2.98 1.96 12.93
C THR A 60 -4.05 1.37 13.85
N ASN A 61 -5.33 1.45 13.51
CA ASN A 61 -6.40 0.82 14.28
C ASN A 61 -6.50 -0.67 13.94
N THR A 62 -6.39 -1.00 12.66
CA THR A 62 -6.44 -2.39 12.16
C THR A 62 -5.08 -3.07 12.14
N ASN A 63 -3.98 -2.32 12.25
CA ASN A 63 -2.60 -2.79 12.14
C ASN A 63 -2.31 -3.52 10.82
N THR A 64 -2.84 -3.00 9.70
CA THR A 64 -2.73 -3.61 8.36
C THR A 64 -2.38 -2.59 7.30
N ILE A 65 -1.90 -3.07 6.14
CA ILE A 65 -1.61 -2.23 4.97
C ILE A 65 -2.87 -2.15 4.10
N TRP A 66 -3.18 -0.96 3.61
CA TRP A 66 -4.31 -0.73 2.72
C TRP A 66 -3.84 -0.02 1.45
N PHE A 67 -4.50 -0.31 0.33
CA PHE A 67 -4.29 0.41 -0.92
C PHE A 67 -5.59 1.00 -1.47
N TRP A 68 -5.49 2.12 -2.17
CA TRP A 68 -6.61 2.72 -2.88
C TRP A 68 -6.82 2.02 -4.22
N ASN A 69 -8.00 1.45 -4.47
CA ASN A 69 -8.31 0.81 -5.75
C ASN A 69 -8.92 1.76 -6.78
N GLY A 70 -9.03 3.05 -6.46
CA GLY A 70 -9.73 4.05 -7.28
C GLY A 70 -11.23 4.10 -7.04
N ALA A 71 -11.70 3.76 -5.84
CA ALA A 71 -13.09 3.88 -5.40
C ALA A 71 -13.22 3.68 -3.88
N ILE A 72 -12.52 2.68 -3.34
CA ILE A 72 -12.50 2.32 -1.92
C ILE A 72 -11.10 1.90 -1.47
N TRP A 73 -10.86 1.99 -0.16
CA TRP A 73 -9.70 1.37 0.47
C TRP A 73 -9.87 -0.14 0.52
N VAL A 74 -8.84 -0.86 0.08
CA VAL A 74 -8.78 -2.33 0.12
C VAL A 74 -7.62 -2.77 1.00
N GLU A 75 -7.89 -3.67 1.94
CA GLU A 75 -6.90 -4.28 2.82
C GLU A 75 -6.01 -5.25 2.02
N LEU A 76 -4.69 -5.12 2.16
CA LEU A 76 -3.74 -6.12 1.68
C LEU A 76 -3.64 -7.24 2.71
N LYS A 77 -4.35 -8.35 2.45
CA LYS A 77 -4.34 -9.56 3.27
C LYS A 77 -3.92 -10.78 2.47
N ASP A 78 -3.19 -11.68 3.13
CA ASP A 78 -2.87 -12.99 2.55
C ASP A 78 -4.15 -13.84 2.47
N THR A 79 -4.51 -14.26 1.25
CA THR A 79 -5.67 -15.12 1.02
C THR A 79 -5.40 -16.59 1.39
N LYS A 80 -4.15 -16.96 1.71
CA LYS A 80 -3.71 -18.33 2.05
C LYS A 80 -4.38 -18.91 3.31
N TYR A 81 -5.03 -18.09 4.14
CA TYR A 81 -5.77 -18.54 5.32
C TYR A 81 -7.29 -18.54 5.16
N LEU A 82 -7.82 -18.10 4.00
CA LEU A 82 -9.26 -17.98 3.80
C LEU A 82 -9.94 -19.32 3.47
N TYR A 83 -9.17 -20.35 3.06
CA TYR A 83 -9.68 -21.71 2.80
C TYR A 83 -9.47 -22.69 3.97
N LYS A 84 -8.76 -22.30 5.04
CA LYS A 84 -8.52 -23.17 6.20
C LYS A 84 -9.48 -22.95 7.38
N ARG A 85 -10.55 -22.15 7.20
CA ARG A 85 -11.50 -21.86 8.29
C ARG A 85 -12.82 -22.63 8.21
N TRP A 86 -12.94 -23.62 7.33
CA TRP A 86 -14.17 -24.45 7.21
C TRP A 86 -13.92 -25.91 6.77
N HIS A 87 -12.89 -26.60 7.29
CA HIS A 87 -12.84 -28.07 7.18
C HIS A 87 -13.11 -28.68 8.55
N ILE A 88 -14.41 -28.72 8.89
CA ILE A 88 -14.96 -29.61 9.92
C ILE A 88 -14.88 -31.03 9.35
N GLY A 89 -14.34 -31.95 10.15
CA GLY A 89 -13.95 -33.29 9.72
C GLY A 89 -15.10 -34.20 9.28
N TRP A 90 -14.67 -35.25 8.59
CA TRP A 90 -15.27 -36.59 8.55
C TRP A 90 -14.13 -37.60 8.57
#